data_AF-A6I0F9-F1
#
_entry.id   AF-A6I0F9-F1
#
_cell.length_a   1.000
_cell.length_b   1.000
_cell.length_c   1.000
_cell.angle_alpha   90.00
_cell.angle_beta   90.00
_cell.angle_gamma   90.00
#
_symmetry.space_group_name_H-M   'P 1'
#
loop_
_entity.id
_entity.type
_entity.pdbx_description
1 polymer ?
#
loop_
_entity_poly.entity_id
_entity_poly.type
_entity_poly.pdbx_seq_one_letter_code
_entity_poly.pdbx_strand_id
1 'polypeptide(L)'
;MDKLIVDGRGKATISNDGATILKLLDVVHPAAKTLMDIAKSQDAEVGDGTTSVTLLAAEFLKQVKPYVEEGLHPQIIIRALLTATQLAVNKIKEIAVTVKKQDKVEQRKMLEKCAMTALSSKLIFQQKVFFAKM
;
A
#
# COMPACT_ATOMS: atom_id res chain seq x y z
N MET A 1 -11.66 -6.33 4.23
CA MET A 1 -12.73 -7.24 3.79
C MET A 1 -12.20 -8.00 2.60
N ASP A 2 -12.28 -9.32 2.65
CA ASP A 2 -11.76 -10.17 1.57
C ASP A 2 -12.59 -10.00 0.29
N LYS A 3 -11.96 -10.24 -0.86
CA LYS A 3 -12.60 -10.24 -2.17
C LYS A 3 -12.54 -11.65 -2.75
N LEU A 4 -13.69 -12.18 -3.11
CA LEU A 4 -13.83 -13.39 -3.91
C LEU A 4 -13.72 -13.01 -5.39
N ILE A 5 -12.72 -13.56 -6.07
CA ILE A 5 -12.47 -13.37 -7.50
C ILE A 5 -12.57 -14.73 -8.17
N VAL A 6 -13.34 -14.81 -9.26
CA VAL A 6 -13.52 -16.05 -10.04
C VAL A 6 -12.92 -15.83 -11.41
N ASP A 7 -11.99 -16.69 -11.83
CA ASP A 7 -11.42 -16.62 -13.17
C ASP A 7 -12.37 -17.20 -14.23
N GLY A 8 -12.04 -17.01 -15.52
CA GLY A 8 -12.86 -17.52 -16.64
C GLY A 8 -12.96 -19.05 -16.72
N ARG A 9 -12.19 -19.79 -15.91
CA ARG A 9 -12.23 -21.26 -15.80
C ARG A 9 -12.98 -21.72 -14.54
N GLY A 10 -13.60 -20.79 -13.80
CA GLY A 10 -14.36 -21.09 -12.58
C GLY A 10 -13.51 -21.24 -11.32
N LYS A 11 -12.21 -20.91 -11.35
CA LYS A 11 -11.36 -20.97 -10.16
C LYS A 11 -11.64 -19.78 -9.24
N ALA A 12 -12.16 -20.08 -8.05
CA ALA A 12 -12.38 -19.10 -6.99
C ALA A 12 -11.09 -18.82 -6.20
N THR A 13 -10.77 -17.55 -6.01
CA THR A 13 -9.68 -17.06 -5.15
C THR A 13 -10.22 -16.03 -4.18
N ILE A 14 -9.95 -16.20 -2.89
CA ILE A 14 -10.32 -15.23 -1.84
C ILE A 14 -9.03 -14.56 -1.36
N SER A 15 -8.95 -13.24 -1.45
CA SER A 15 -7.78 -12.48 -1.00
C SER A 15 -8.14 -11.11 -0.45
N ASN A 16 -7.30 -10.59 0.46
CA ASN A 16 -7.29 -9.20 0.91
C ASN A 16 -6.02 -8.45 0.48
N ASP A 17 -5.11 -9.13 -0.22
CA ASP A 17 -3.90 -8.48 -0.72
C ASP A 17 -4.22 -7.69 -1.99
N GLY A 18 -3.96 -6.38 -1.96
CA GLY A 18 -4.29 -5.47 -3.05
C GLY A 18 -3.57 -5.83 -4.36
N ALA A 19 -2.29 -6.20 -4.29
CA ALA A 19 -1.53 -6.57 -5.48
C ALA A 19 -2.07 -7.87 -6.11
N THR A 20 -2.39 -8.87 -5.30
CA THR A 20 -3.00 -10.13 -5.75
C THR A 20 -4.36 -9.90 -6.39
N ILE A 21 -5.21 -9.07 -5.76
CA ILE A 21 -6.52 -8.71 -6.30
C ILE A 21 -6.37 -8.03 -7.66
N LEU A 22 -5.49 -7.01 -7.76
CA LEU A 22 -5.27 -6.26 -9.00
C LEU A 22 -4.67 -7.11 -10.13
N LYS A 23 -3.86 -8.12 -9.81
CA LYS A 23 -3.30 -9.08 -10.80
C LYS A 23 -4.37 -10.01 -11.38
N LEU A 24 -5.42 -10.31 -10.61
CA LEU A 24 -6.49 -11.23 -11.03
C LEU A 24 -7.66 -10.53 -11.74
N LEU A 25 -7.76 -9.20 -11.61
CA LEU A 25 -8.77 -8.40 -12.27
C LEU A 25 -8.38 -8.11 -13.72
N ASP A 26 -9.36 -8.20 -14.62
CA ASP A 26 -9.17 -7.80 -16.02
C ASP A 26 -9.29 -6.28 -16.18
N VAL A 27 -8.16 -5.59 -16.05
CA VAL A 27 -8.10 -4.12 -16.13
C VAL A 27 -7.81 -3.67 -17.57
N VAL A 28 -8.84 -3.18 -18.24
CA VAL A 28 -8.75 -2.68 -19.63
C VAL A 28 -8.38 -1.20 -19.74
N HIS A 29 -8.70 -0.36 -18.73
CA HIS A 29 -8.48 1.08 -18.81
C HIS A 29 -6.99 1.45 -18.66
N PRO A 30 -6.38 2.24 -19.58
CA PRO A 30 -4.95 2.57 -19.53
C PRO A 30 -4.49 3.22 -18.22
N ALA A 31 -5.25 4.19 -17.71
CA ALA A 31 -4.91 4.85 -16.43
C ALA A 31 -5.11 3.93 -15.21
N ALA A 32 -5.90 2.86 -15.33
CA ALA A 32 -6.03 1.88 -14.26
C ALA A 32 -4.88 0.86 -14.31
N LYS A 33 -4.32 0.57 -15.49
CA LYS A 33 -3.10 -0.24 -15.62
C LYS A 33 -1.92 0.42 -14.93
N THR A 34 -1.75 1.73 -15.04
CA THR A 34 -0.68 2.44 -14.32
C THR A 34 -0.82 2.34 -12.80
N LEU A 35 -2.05 2.40 -12.27
CA LEU A 35 -2.32 2.16 -10.84
C LEU A 35 -1.98 0.72 -10.41
N MET A 36 -2.27 -0.27 -11.26
CA MET A 36 -1.87 -1.65 -11.01
C MET A 36 -0.34 -1.79 -10.95
N ASP A 37 0.38 -1.10 -11.83
CA ASP A 37 1.85 -1.14 -11.84
C ASP A 37 2.45 -0.50 -10.59
N ILE A 38 1.85 0.58 -10.06
CA ILE A 38 2.21 1.16 -8.76
C ILE A 38 2.04 0.12 -7.64
N ALA A 39 0.90 -0.56 -7.59
CA ALA A 39 0.64 -1.59 -6.58
C ALA A 39 1.64 -2.76 -6.67
N LYS A 40 1.97 -3.21 -7.89
CA LYS A 40 2.97 -4.27 -8.14
C LYS A 40 4.38 -3.83 -7.72
N SER A 41 4.75 -2.57 -7.99
CA SER A 41 6.04 -2.04 -7.57
C SER A 41 6.15 -2.00 -6.05
N GLN A 42 5.08 -1.61 -5.35
CA GLN A 42 5.05 -1.59 -3.88
C GLN A 42 5.18 -3.01 -3.28
N ASP A 43 4.48 -3.98 -3.88
CA ASP A 43 4.56 -5.41 -3.52
C ASP A 43 6.00 -5.94 -3.69
N ALA A 44 6.68 -5.56 -4.77
CA ALA A 44 8.06 -5.99 -5.05
C ALA A 44 9.11 -5.36 -4.12
N GLU A 45 8.95 -4.08 -3.76
CA GLU A 45 9.95 -3.35 -2.96
C GLU A 45 9.84 -3.62 -1.45
N VAL A 46 8.62 -3.60 -0.90
CA VAL A 46 8.41 -3.72 0.55
C VAL A 46 7.31 -4.70 0.96
N GLY A 47 6.53 -5.22 0.00
CA GLY A 47 5.44 -6.17 0.22
C GLY A 47 4.15 -5.57 0.81
N ASP A 48 4.25 -4.75 1.85
CA ASP A 48 3.08 -4.14 2.51
C ASP A 48 2.67 -2.78 1.88
N GLY A 49 1.42 -2.39 2.11
CA GLY A 49 0.89 -1.09 1.70
C GLY A 49 0.43 -1.00 0.25
N THR A 50 0.32 -2.13 -0.47
CA THR A 50 -0.16 -2.21 -1.86
C THR A 50 -1.55 -1.55 -2.03
N THR A 51 -2.45 -1.78 -1.08
CA THR A 51 -3.77 -1.14 -1.04
C THR A 51 -3.67 0.36 -0.74
N SER A 52 -2.85 0.74 0.25
CA SER A 52 -2.71 2.12 0.72
C SER A 52 -2.14 3.03 -0.35
N VAL A 53 -1.09 2.61 -1.05
CA VAL A 53 -0.46 3.43 -2.11
C VAL A 53 -1.43 3.68 -3.26
N THR A 54 -2.22 2.67 -3.63
CA THR A 54 -3.20 2.78 -4.73
C THR A 54 -4.33 3.73 -4.36
N LEU A 55 -4.84 3.63 -3.12
CA LEU A 55 -5.88 4.53 -2.61
C LEU A 55 -5.37 5.97 -2.47
N LEU A 56 -4.15 6.17 -1.99
CA LEU A 56 -3.54 7.50 -1.89
C LEU A 56 -3.39 8.15 -3.28
N ALA A 57 -2.91 7.41 -4.27
CA ALA A 57 -2.81 7.91 -5.64
C ALA A 57 -4.17 8.31 -6.21
N ALA A 58 -5.20 7.48 -6.01
CA ALA A 58 -6.56 7.78 -6.45
C ALA A 58 -7.15 9.00 -5.74
N GLU A 59 -6.93 9.14 -4.42
CA GLU A 59 -7.42 10.29 -3.66
C GLU A 59 -6.69 11.58 -4.07
N PHE A 60 -5.38 11.55 -4.30
CA PHE A 60 -4.66 12.71 -4.85
C PHE A 60 -5.25 13.17 -6.18
N LEU A 61 -5.51 12.23 -7.11
CA LEU A 61 -6.14 12.54 -8.39
C LEU A 61 -7.53 13.15 -8.24
N LYS A 62 -8.33 12.63 -7.30
CA LYS A 62 -9.67 13.15 -6.97
C LYS A 62 -9.59 14.57 -6.39
N GLN A 63 -8.64 14.84 -5.50
CA GLN A 63 -8.47 16.15 -4.88
C GLN A 63 -7.94 17.20 -5.86
N VAL A 64 -7.12 16.82 -6.84
CA VAL A 64 -6.61 17.78 -7.83
C VAL A 64 -7.60 18.08 -8.96
N LYS A 65 -8.59 17.20 -9.16
CA LYS A 65 -9.57 17.30 -10.26
C LYS A 65 -10.28 18.67 -10.34
N PRO A 66 -10.81 19.26 -9.25
CA PRO A 66 -11.49 20.56 -9.33
C PRO A 66 -10.59 21.68 -9.86
N TYR A 67 -9.32 21.69 -9.46
CA TYR A 67 -8.37 22.72 -9.91
C TYR A 67 -8.05 22.60 -11.41
N VAL A 68 -8.02 21.37 -11.93
CA VAL A 68 -7.87 21.16 -13.37
C VAL A 68 -9.10 21.67 -14.12
N GLU A 69 -10.31 21.44 -13.59
CA GLU A 69 -11.57 21.93 -14.16
C GLU A 69 -11.67 23.46 -14.12
N GLU A 70 -11.06 24.11 -13.11
CA GLU A 70 -10.91 25.57 -13.02
C GLU A 70 -9.83 26.15 -13.97
N GLY A 71 -9.12 25.30 -14.71
CA GLY A 71 -8.13 25.72 -15.71
C GLY A 71 -6.69 25.80 -15.21
N LEU A 72 -6.38 25.28 -14.02
CA LEU A 72 -5.01 25.22 -13.53
C LEU A 72 -4.17 24.24 -14.38
N HIS A 73 -3.03 24.72 -14.89
CA HIS A 73 -2.18 23.90 -15.75
C HIS A 73 -1.64 22.66 -15.00
N PRO A 74 -1.81 21.43 -15.53
CA PRO A 74 -1.44 20.18 -14.82
C PRO A 74 0.02 20.14 -14.36
N GLN A 75 0.94 20.71 -15.13
CA GLN A 75 2.37 20.79 -14.76
C GLN A 75 2.63 21.54 -13.44
N ILE A 76 1.79 22.53 -13.10
CA ILE A 76 1.90 23.27 -11.84
C ILE A 76 1.52 22.36 -10.67
N ILE A 77 0.42 21.61 -10.82
CA ILE A 77 -0.06 20.64 -9.84
C ILE A 77 1.00 19.55 -9.62
N ILE A 78 1.58 19.00 -10.69
CA ILE A 78 2.63 17.97 -10.60
C ILE A 78 3.83 18.51 -9.80
N ARG A 79 4.32 19.71 -10.10
CA ARG A 79 5.43 20.33 -9.36
C ARG A 79 5.09 20.54 -7.88
N ALA A 80 3.86 20.97 -7.58
CA ALA A 80 3.39 21.16 -6.21
C ALA A 80 3.34 19.83 -5.45
N LEU A 81 2.80 18.77 -6.05
CA LEU A 81 2.75 17.43 -5.45
C LEU A 81 4.13 16.84 -5.20
N LEU A 82 5.07 16.99 -6.15
CA LEU A 82 6.46 16.55 -5.96
C LEU A 82 7.13 17.29 -4.79
N THR A 83 6.92 18.61 -4.71
CA THR A 83 7.45 19.43 -3.62
C THR A 83 6.85 19.01 -2.27
N ALA A 84 5.52 18.83 -2.22
CA ALA A 84 4.82 18.36 -1.01
C ALA A 84 5.29 16.96 -0.59
N THR A 85 5.52 16.06 -1.55
CA THR A 85 6.04 14.71 -1.28
C THR A 85 7.41 14.77 -0.63
N GLN A 86 8.32 15.61 -1.14
CA GLN A 86 9.65 15.77 -0.55
C GLN A 86 9.57 16.30 0.89
N LEU A 87 8.72 17.29 1.14
CA LEU A 87 8.49 17.84 2.47
C LEU A 87 7.91 16.80 3.43
N ALA A 88 6.93 16.02 2.98
CA ALA A 88 6.31 14.96 3.77
C ALA A 88 7.33 13.87 4.14
N VAL A 89 8.15 13.41 3.18
CA VAL A 89 9.20 12.41 3.42
C VAL A 89 10.24 12.94 4.41
N ASN A 90 10.66 14.20 4.27
CA ASN A 90 11.58 14.82 5.22
C ASN A 90 10.97 14.87 6.62
N LYS A 91 9.69 15.26 6.72
CA LYS A 91 9.00 15.35 8.00
C LYS A 91 8.85 13.99 8.68
N ILE A 92 8.55 12.94 7.91
CA ILE A 92 8.47 11.56 8.42
C ILE A 92 9.82 11.14 9.00
N LYS A 93 10.94 11.48 8.35
CA LYS A 93 12.29 11.17 8.87
C LYS A 93 12.61 11.90 10.17
N GLU A 94 12.15 13.15 10.32
CA GLU A 94 12.36 13.93 11.56
C GLU A 94 11.61 13.35 12.75
N ILE A 95 10.38 12.85 12.53
CA ILE A 95 9.53 12.30 13.61
C ILE A 95 9.75 10.80 13.82
N ALA A 96 10.60 10.16 13.02
CA ALA A 96 10.88 8.74 13.11
C ALA A 96 11.65 8.43 14.40
N VAL A 97 11.08 7.58 15.24
CA VAL A 97 11.72 7.16 16.50
C VAL A 97 12.63 5.97 16.22
N THR A 98 13.94 6.15 16.46
CA THR A 98 14.91 5.06 16.30
C THR A 98 14.75 4.05 17.43
N VAL A 99 14.50 2.80 17.06
CA VAL A 99 14.42 1.69 18.00
C VAL A 99 15.84 1.19 18.32
N LYS A 100 16.19 1.13 19.61
CA LYS A 100 17.47 0.62 20.09
C LYS A 100 17.58 -0.89 19.85
N LYS A 101 18.71 -1.35 19.30
CA LYS A 101 18.99 -2.77 18.97
C LYS A 101 19.92 -3.46 19.99
N GLN A 102 19.88 -3.03 21.25
CA GLN A 102 20.88 -3.41 22.24
C GLN A 102 20.64 -4.82 22.82
N ASP A 103 19.38 -5.20 23.02
CA ASP A 103 19.00 -6.54 23.47
C ASP A 103 18.33 -7.33 22.33
N LYS A 104 18.91 -8.49 22.01
CA LYS A 104 18.38 -9.42 21.00
C LYS A 104 16.98 -9.93 21.37
N VAL A 105 16.68 -10.07 22.67
CA VAL A 105 15.38 -10.55 23.14
C VAL A 105 14.31 -9.48 22.94
N GLU A 106 14.59 -8.23 23.30
CA GLU A 106 13.67 -7.12 23.03
C GLU A 106 13.48 -6.86 21.53
N GLN A 107 14.57 -6.92 20.76
CA GLN A 107 14.51 -6.77 19.31
C GLN A 107 13.62 -7.85 18.68
N ARG A 108 13.76 -9.12 19.10
CA ARG A 108 12.89 -10.20 18.63
C ARG A 108 11.42 -9.93 18.96
N LYS A 109 11.11 -9.56 20.21
CA LYS A 109 9.74 -9.21 20.62
C LYS A 109 9.16 -8.07 19.78
N MET A 110 9.98 -7.08 19.41
CA MET A 110 9.54 -5.98 18.58
C MET A 110 9.27 -6.40 17.14
N LEU A 111 10.13 -7.23 16.55
CA LEU A 111 9.91 -7.78 15.20
C LEU A 111 8.65 -8.66 15.16
N GLU A 112 8.42 -9.49 16.18
CA GLU A 112 7.18 -10.27 16.31
C GLU A 112 5.96 -9.34 16.37
N LYS A 113 6.03 -8.21 17.09
CA LYS A 113 4.95 -7.19 17.08
C LYS A 113 4.73 -6.59 15.69
N CYS A 114 5.79 -6.24 14.96
CA CYS A 114 5.69 -5.72 13.59
C CYS A 114 5.06 -6.75 12.63
N ALA A 115 5.44 -8.03 12.74
CA ALA A 115 4.81 -9.10 11.98
C ALA A 115 3.33 -9.25 12.35
N MET A 116 2.99 -9.23 13.65
CA MET A 116 1.60 -9.27 14.10
C MET A 116 0.76 -8.11 13.55
N THR A 117 1.32 -6.90 13.43
CA THR A 117 0.61 -5.76 12.82
C THR A 117 0.35 -5.99 11.34
N ALA A 118 1.35 -6.47 10.58
CA ALA A 118 1.20 -6.78 9.15
C ALA A 118 0.20 -7.91 8.88
N LEU A 119 0.07 -8.86 9.81
CA LEU A 119 -0.91 -9.94 9.74
C LEU A 119 -2.32 -9.52 10.16
N SER A 120 -2.49 -8.32 10.74
CA SER A 120 -3.76 -7.98 11.40
C SER A 120 -4.93 -7.74 10.46
N SER A 121 -4.65 -7.43 9.20
CA SER A 121 -5.65 -7.28 8.14
C SER A 121 -5.94 -8.59 7.39
N LYS A 122 -5.24 -9.70 7.69
CA LYS A 122 -5.34 -10.95 6.93
C LYS A 122 -6.26 -11.97 7.60
N LEU A 123 -6.75 -12.93 6.82
CA LEU A 123 -7.61 -14.04 7.31
C LEU A 123 -6.95 -14.85 8.44
N ILE A 124 -5.62 -14.91 8.47
CA ILE A 124 -4.83 -15.56 9.52
C ILE A 124 -4.71 -14.75 10.81
N PHE A 125 -5.39 -13.61 10.95
CA PHE A 125 -5.36 -12.75 12.15
C PHE A 125 -5.60 -13.52 13.45
N GLN A 126 -6.52 -14.50 13.45
CA GLN A 126 -6.84 -15.30 14.64
C GLN A 126 -5.63 -16.08 15.17
N GLN A 127 -4.72 -16.48 14.27
CA GLN A 127 -3.50 -17.23 14.60
C GLN A 127 -2.24 -16.37 14.44
N LYS A 128 -2.37 -15.04 14.41
CA LYS A 128 -1.24 -14.14 14.13
C LYS A 128 -0.08 -14.29 15.11
N VAL A 129 -0.33 -14.70 16.36
CA VAL A 129 0.73 -14.91 17.36
C VAL A 129 1.62 -16.09 16.98
N PHE A 130 1.05 -17.12 16.37
CA PHE A 130 1.78 -18.27 15.88
C PHE A 130 2.56 -17.92 14.61
N PHE A 131 1.88 -17.34 13.60
CA PHE A 131 2.49 -17.00 12.32
C PHE A 131 3.50 -15.85 12.40
N ALA A 132 3.40 -14.94 13.38
CA ALA A 132 4.39 -13.87 13.56
C ALA A 132 5.73 -14.34 14.13
N LYS A 133 5.79 -15.56 14.69
CA LYS A 133 7.02 -16.15 15.26
C LYS A 133 7.80 -16.99 14.24
N MET A 134 7.11 -17.47 13.21
CA MET A 134 7.67 -18.22 12.08
C MET A 134 8.53 -17.32 11.21
#